data_AF-A0A7L5AGK5-F1
#
_entry.id   AF-A0A7L5AGK5-F1
#
_cell.length_a   1.000
_cell.length_b   1.000
_cell.length_c   1.000
_cell.angle_alpha   90.00
_cell.angle_beta   90.00
_cell.angle_gamma   90.00
#
_symmetry.space_group_name_H-M   'P 1'
#
loop_
_entity.id
_entity.type
_entity.pdbx_description
1 polymer ?
#
loop_
_entity_poly.entity_id
_entity_poly.type
_entity_poly.pdbx_seq_one_letter_code
_entity_poly.pdbx_strand_id
1 'polypeptide(L)'
;MGSISAYETSVGKRYRVRYRKPDHSQTDKRGFRTKREAEDFMASVEVSKLRGEWVDPTRSKMTVAEWAEHWYDARPAAGGSIRPPAAGRARRALAVPGRAR
;
A
#
# COMPACT_ATOMS: atom_id res chain seq x y z
N MET A 1 -4.96 -16.37 -18.38
CA MET A 1 -4.39 -17.54 -17.69
C MET A 1 -3.14 -17.13 -16.92
N GLY A 2 -3.04 -17.53 -15.64
CA GLY A 2 -1.80 -17.47 -14.86
C GLY A 2 -0.88 -18.65 -15.14
N SER A 3 0.36 -18.62 -14.65
CA SER A 3 1.31 -19.72 -14.75
C SER A 3 1.86 -20.12 -13.38
N ILE A 4 2.03 -21.42 -13.17
CA ILE A 4 2.63 -21.98 -11.96
C ILE A 4 4.03 -22.45 -12.31
N SER A 5 5.05 -21.96 -11.59
CA SER A 5 6.43 -22.43 -11.75
C SER A 5 6.94 -22.99 -10.43
N ALA A 6 7.61 -24.13 -10.48
CA ALA A 6 8.40 -24.62 -9.35
C ALA A 6 9.75 -23.86 -9.32
N TYR A 7 10.26 -23.60 -8.11
CA TYR A 7 11.60 -23.07 -7.89
C TYR A 7 12.23 -23.74 -6.69
N GLU A 8 13.55 -23.88 -6.72
CA GLU A 8 14.31 -24.46 -5.62
C GLU A 8 14.70 -23.38 -4.61
N THR A 9 14.61 -23.75 -3.33
CA THR A 9 15.09 -22.95 -2.21
C THR A 9 16.06 -23.80 -1.39
N SER A 10 16.87 -23.17 -0.54
CA SER A 10 17.77 -23.87 0.38
C SER A 10 17.07 -24.86 1.31
N VAL A 11 15.76 -24.71 1.51
CA VAL A 11 14.91 -25.55 2.38
C VAL A 11 14.13 -26.60 1.57
N GLY A 12 14.16 -26.54 0.24
CA GLY A 12 13.47 -27.49 -0.65
C GLY A 12 12.70 -26.84 -1.80
N LYS A 13 11.91 -27.65 -2.52
CA LYS A 13 11.09 -27.20 -3.65
C LYS A 13 9.91 -26.36 -3.17
N ARG A 14 9.69 -25.22 -3.83
CA ARG A 14 8.56 -24.32 -3.60
C ARG A 14 7.89 -23.98 -4.91
N TYR A 15 6.64 -23.57 -4.83
CA TYR A 15 5.86 -23.17 -6.00
C TYR A 15 5.58 -21.66 -5.95
N ARG A 16 5.61 -21.04 -7.13
CA ARG A 16 5.17 -19.66 -7.36
C ARG A 16 4.02 -19.65 -8.36
N VAL A 17 3.06 -18.77 -8.14
CA VAL A 17 1.94 -18.51 -9.04
C VAL A 17 2.12 -17.11 -9.60
N ARG A 18 2.21 -16.98 -10.93
CA ARG A 18 2.17 -15.69 -11.63
C ARG A 18 0.78 -15.50 -12.19
N TYR A 19 0.14 -14.37 -11.89
CA TYR A 19 -1.20 -14.07 -12.38
C TYR A 19 -1.29 -12.61 -12.82
N ARG A 20 -2.23 -12.35 -13.73
CA ARG A 20 -2.56 -11.01 -14.21
C ARG A 20 -3.65 -10.41 -13.33
N LYS A 21 -3.49 -9.16 -12.91
CA LYS A 21 -4.52 -8.38 -12.24
C LYS A 21 -5.55 -7.85 -13.27
N PRO A 22 -6.72 -7.37 -12.81
CA PRO A 22 -7.69 -6.70 -13.69
C PRO A 22 -7.13 -5.46 -14.39
N ASP A 23 -6.15 -4.78 -13.79
CA ASP A 23 -5.44 -3.62 -14.35
C ASP A 23 -4.37 -3.99 -15.42
N HIS A 24 -4.41 -5.22 -15.94
CA HIS A 24 -3.43 -5.81 -16.86
C HIS A 24 -2.00 -6.00 -16.33
N SER A 25 -1.70 -5.58 -15.09
CA SER A 25 -0.37 -5.79 -14.50
C SER A 25 -0.12 -7.26 -14.15
N GLN A 26 1.14 -7.68 -14.18
CA GLN A 26 1.55 -8.99 -13.67
C GLN A 26 1.90 -8.89 -12.19
N THR A 27 1.50 -9.90 -11.44
CA THR A 27 1.96 -10.09 -10.06
C THR A 27 2.30 -11.55 -9.84
N ASP A 28 3.17 -11.81 -8.87
CA ASP A 28 3.52 -13.17 -8.46
C ASP A 28 3.34 -13.36 -6.96
N LYS A 29 2.84 -14.54 -6.59
CA LYS A 29 2.79 -15.01 -5.20
C LYS A 29 3.70 -16.21 -5.06
N ARG A 30 4.60 -16.15 -4.08
CA ARG A 30 5.63 -17.16 -3.83
C ARG A 30 5.37 -17.85 -2.49
N GLY A 31 5.93 -19.05 -2.33
CA GLY A 31 6.10 -19.69 -1.03
C GLY A 31 5.21 -20.91 -0.78
N PHE A 32 4.40 -21.28 -1.76
CA PHE A 32 3.56 -22.48 -1.70
C PHE A 32 4.42 -23.72 -1.52
N ARG A 33 3.98 -24.62 -0.64
CA ARG A 33 4.70 -25.86 -0.32
C ARG A 33 4.40 -26.94 -1.35
N THR A 34 3.18 -26.98 -1.85
CA THR A 34 2.73 -27.96 -2.83
C THR A 34 2.21 -27.31 -4.11
N LYS A 35 2.22 -28.09 -5.21
CA LYS A 35 1.61 -27.65 -6.47
C LYS A 35 0.10 -27.43 -6.33
N ARG A 36 -0.56 -28.30 -5.54
CA ARG A 36 -2.00 -28.23 -5.30
C ARG A 36 -2.41 -26.94 -4.60
N GLU A 37 -1.69 -26.53 -3.56
CA GLU A 37 -1.94 -25.22 -2.90
C GLU A 37 -1.81 -24.05 -3.88
N ALA A 38 -0.87 -24.13 -4.82
CA ALA A 38 -0.67 -23.12 -5.83
C ALA A 38 -1.82 -23.09 -6.86
N GLU A 39 -2.32 -24.26 -7.26
CA GLU A 39 -3.48 -24.42 -8.16
C GLU A 39 -4.78 -23.90 -7.49
N ASP A 40 -5.04 -24.30 -6.25
CA ASP A 40 -6.21 -23.86 -5.47
C ASP A 40 -6.20 -22.33 -5.28
N PHE A 41 -5.03 -21.76 -4.97
CA PHE A 41 -4.89 -20.31 -4.88
C PHE A 41 -5.18 -19.63 -6.23
N MET A 42 -4.66 -20.16 -7.34
CA MET A 42 -4.90 -19.60 -8.66
C MET A 42 -6.38 -19.61 -9.03
N ALA A 43 -7.08 -20.72 -8.77
CA ALA A 43 -8.52 -20.83 -8.98
C ALA A 43 -9.31 -19.82 -8.11
N SER A 44 -8.95 -19.69 -6.83
CA SER A 44 -9.61 -18.72 -5.94
C SER A 44 -9.47 -17.27 -6.45
N VAL A 45 -8.29 -16.92 -6.97
CA VAL A 45 -8.00 -15.60 -7.53
C VAL A 45 -8.81 -15.35 -8.80
N GLU A 46 -8.99 -16.36 -9.65
CA GLU A 46 -9.83 -16.25 -10.85
C GLU A 46 -11.30 -16.04 -10.48
N VAL A 47 -11.82 -16.78 -9.50
CA VAL A 47 -13.20 -16.62 -9.01
C VAL A 47 -13.41 -15.23 -8.39
N SER A 48 -12.50 -14.73 -7.55
CA SER A 48 -12.61 -13.39 -6.97
C SER A 48 -12.59 -12.29 -8.03
N LYS A 49 -11.83 -12.47 -9.13
CA LYS A 49 -11.86 -11.52 -10.26
C LYS A 49 -13.21 -11.53 -10.98
N LEU A 50 -13.78 -12.71 -11.22
CA LEU A 50 -15.10 -12.84 -11.86
C LEU A 50 -16.21 -12.20 -11.02
N ARG A 51 -16.11 -12.29 -9.68
CA ARG A 51 -17.06 -11.67 -8.76
C ARG A 51 -16.89 -10.15 -8.62
N GLY A 52 -15.78 -9.57 -9.10
CA GLY A 52 -15.45 -8.15 -8.88
C GLY A 52 -14.99 -7.82 -7.45
N GLU A 53 -14.84 -8.83 -6.59
CA GLU A 53 -14.40 -8.68 -5.18
C GLU A 53 -12.88 -8.75 -5.04
N TRP A 54 -12.13 -8.78 -6.14
CA TRP A 54 -10.69 -8.94 -6.10
C TRP A 54 -10.02 -7.70 -5.49
N VAL A 55 -9.48 -7.87 -4.28
CA VAL A 55 -8.67 -6.85 -3.59
C VAL A 55 -7.19 -7.20 -3.78
N ASP A 56 -6.38 -6.21 -4.18
CA ASP A 56 -4.93 -6.40 -4.30
C ASP A 56 -4.31 -6.65 -2.91
N PRO A 57 -3.70 -7.82 -2.66
CA PRO A 57 -3.10 -8.14 -1.37
C PRO A 57 -1.97 -7.18 -0.96
N THR A 58 -1.36 -6.47 -1.92
CA THR A 58 -0.35 -5.44 -1.63
C THR A 58 -0.97 -4.16 -1.08
N ARG A 59 -2.23 -3.84 -1.43
CA ARG A 59 -2.95 -2.70 -0.86
C ARG A 59 -3.30 -2.90 0.61
N SER A 60 -3.41 -4.14 1.09
CA SER A 60 -3.59 -4.44 2.51
C SER A 60 -2.37 -4.06 3.38
N LYS A 61 -1.21 -3.80 2.77
CA LYS A 61 0.00 -3.35 3.46
C LYS A 61 0.15 -1.83 3.52
N MET A 62 -0.68 -1.10 2.79
CA MET A 62 -0.65 0.36 2.82
C MET A 62 -1.22 0.84 4.15
N THR A 63 -0.45 1.63 4.88
CA THR A 63 -0.94 2.23 6.12
C THR A 63 -1.99 3.31 5.79
N VAL A 64 -2.87 3.61 6.75
CA VAL A 64 -3.86 4.68 6.60
C VAL A 64 -3.18 6.03 6.33
N ALA A 65 -2.00 6.26 6.90
CA ALA A 65 -1.21 7.47 6.69
C ALA A 65 -0.73 7.59 5.22
N GLU A 66 -0.12 6.53 4.67
CA GLU A 66 0.32 6.52 3.27
C GLU A 66 -0.86 6.66 2.29
N TRP A 67 -1.99 6.03 2.62
CA TRP A 67 -3.21 6.16 1.81
C TRP A 67 -3.77 7.59 1.84
N ALA A 68 -3.73 8.24 3.00
CA ALA A 68 -4.18 9.61 3.15
C ALA A 68 -3.34 10.57 2.30
N GLU A 69 -2.01 10.44 2.31
CA GLU A 69 -1.11 11.25 1.47
C GLU A 69 -1.43 11.08 -0.03
N HIS A 70 -1.57 9.84 -0.50
CA HIS A 70 -1.97 9.55 -1.89
C HIS A 70 -3.34 10.15 -2.25
N TRP A 71 -4.29 10.15 -1.32
CA TRP A 71 -5.59 10.78 -1.52
C TRP A 71 -5.49 12.29 -1.55
N TYR A 72 -4.65 12.91 -0.71
CA TYR A 72 -4.39 14.34 -0.74
C TYR A 72 -3.79 14.79 -2.09
N ASP A 73 -2.84 14.04 -2.63
CA ASP A 73 -2.19 14.33 -3.92
C ASP A 73 -3.10 14.10 -5.13
N ALA A 74 -3.98 13.10 -5.07
CA ALA A 74 -4.91 12.78 -6.15
C ALA A 74 -6.15 13.71 -6.19
N ARG A 75 -6.33 14.58 -5.19
CA ARG A 75 -7.44 15.53 -5.21
C ARG A 75 -7.17 16.59 -6.28
N PRO A 76 -8.11 16.82 -7.22
CA PRO A 76 -8.05 18.02 -8.05
C PRO A 76 -8.01 19.21 -7.09
N ALA A 77 -7.08 20.14 -7.32
CA ALA A 77 -6.84 21.28 -6.46
C ALA A 77 -8.13 22.09 -6.26
N ALA A 78 -8.94 21.71 -5.27
CA ALA A 78 -9.98 22.53 -4.74
C ALA A 78 -9.24 23.60 -3.94
N GLY A 79 -9.08 24.77 -4.56
CA GLY A 79 -8.44 25.94 -3.95
C GLY A 79 -8.92 26.12 -2.52
N GLY A 80 -8.01 25.91 -1.58
CA GLY A 80 -8.36 25.83 -0.16
C GLY A 80 -7.20 25.28 0.63
N SER A 81 -6.08 26.01 0.61
CA SER A 81 -4.98 25.80 1.54
C SER A 81 -5.53 25.82 2.98
N ILE A 82 -5.62 24.64 3.58
CA ILE A 82 -5.50 24.52 5.03
C ILE A 82 -4.22 23.73 5.27
N ARG A 83 -3.08 24.33 4.87
CA ARG A 83 -1.81 23.95 5.46
C ARG A 83 -1.94 24.25 6.97
N PRO A 84 -1.90 23.27 7.87
CA PRO A 84 -1.89 23.58 9.29
C PRO A 84 -0.64 24.43 9.58
N PRO A 85 -0.77 25.53 10.36
CA PRO A 85 0.39 26.37 10.66
C PRO A 85 1.42 25.51 11.39
N ALA A 86 2.64 25.48 10.82
CA ALA A 86 3.77 24.85 11.45
C ALA A 86 3.96 25.46 12.85
N ALA A 87 3.71 24.67 13.89
CA ALA A 87 4.05 25.02 15.25
C ALA A 87 5.58 25.25 15.30
N GLY A 88 6.01 26.51 15.39
CA GLY A 88 7.44 26.79 15.32
C GLY A 88 7.85 28.25 15.40
N ARG A 89 7.85 28.77 16.63
CA ARG A 89 8.77 29.80 17.17
C ARG A 89 8.54 31.27 16.76
N ALA A 90 7.89 31.99 17.67
CA ALA A 90 8.23 33.39 17.94
C ALA A 90 8.50 33.54 19.45
N ARG A 91 9.78 33.47 19.85
CA ARG A 91 10.21 34.09 21.11
C ARG A 91 10.35 35.57 20.82
N ARG A 92 9.40 36.39 21.30
CA ARG A 92 9.63 37.84 21.41
C ARG A 92 9.55 38.21 22.87
N ALA A 93 10.70 38.58 23.41
CA ALA A 93 10.89 39.01 24.78
C ALA A 93 9.95 40.17 25.11
N LEU A 94 9.18 40.03 26.19
CA LEU A 94 8.53 41.15 26.86
C LEU A 94 9.59 41.86 27.70
N ALA A 95 10.13 42.95 27.17
CA ALA A 95 10.89 43.90 27.98
C ALA A 95 9.90 44.70 28.84
N VAL A 96 9.99 44.54 30.15
CA VAL A 96 9.32 45.38 31.15
C VAL A 96 10.21 46.60 31.40
N PRO A 97 9.80 47.84 31.12
CA PRO A 97 10.55 49.00 31.59
C PRO A 97 10.23 49.25 33.07
N GLY A 98 11.27 49.09 33.89
CA GLY A 98 11.28 49.46 35.31
C GLY A 98 11.08 50.96 35.50
N ARG A 99 10.14 51.27 36.39
CA ARG A 99 9.76 52.60 36.88
C ARG A 99 10.89 53.13 37.77
N ALA A 100 11.45 54.29 37.44
CA ALA A 100 12.39 55.03 38.29
C ALA A 100 11.83 56.42 38.59
N ARG A 101 11.31 56.59 39.81
CA ARG A 101 11.57 57.70 40.74
C ARG A 101 10.84 57.44 42.04
#